data_AF-A0A9J7AJH7-F1
#
_entry.id   AF-A0A9J7AJH7-F1
#
_cell.length_a   1.000
_cell.length_b   1.000
_cell.length_c   1.000
_cell.angle_alpha   90.00
_cell.angle_beta   90.00
_cell.angle_gamma   90.00
#
_symmetry.space_group_name_H-M   'P 1'
#
loop_
_entity.id
_entity.type
_entity.pdbx_description
1 polymer ?
#
loop_
_entity_poly.entity_id
_entity_poly.type
_entity_poly.pdbx_seq_one_letter_code
_entity_poly.pdbx_strand_id
1 'polypeptide(L)'
;MKSSILAFVTSAEIRQQLALLLTDLKLPADVLIQSDEHRAVDYLAAQPSPDLLILEITDIAGRAESLSHLADVVEPDCQVVLLGAELSVSEYRDLMALGILEYFDTPLDMQALRHTCAHTLGMVERPVASGSHHGRIITVSGIQGGVGTTSVTAALAQQLAQQGSHTLLAQLDDEFGDLGGFWPNRSVDSPLALHQLFQSQLIPRATEQLNTRLDWLCSSEARYTSEEQLTMVNQLLAEQYTRVVWDCEKHHVLAPSLWAQADICVWVLESSVSLVDQWQRIRSRFSGHSHQRHIWVVNQTRPERARQIPAEQLAQLFDQAPLVIPYCKEQPVFAANLGEASQLNTGKFGSAVAQLVDTIQLRKHSTEKTTPGFWQRLRTAVAGEV
;
A
#
# COMPACT_ATOMS: atom_id res chain seq x y z
N MET A 1 31.13 16.35 12.89
CA MET A 1 29.66 16.38 12.82
C MET A 1 29.26 15.47 11.68
N LYS A 2 28.27 14.58 11.86
CA LYS A 2 27.75 13.76 10.77
C LYS A 2 27.07 14.68 9.76
N SER A 3 27.48 14.64 8.49
CA SER A 3 26.80 15.39 7.43
C SER A 3 25.50 14.68 7.08
N SER A 4 24.39 15.41 6.92
CA SER A 4 23.10 14.80 6.58
C SER A 4 23.07 14.29 5.14
N ILE A 5 23.80 14.96 4.24
CA ILE A 5 23.93 14.58 2.83
C ILE A 5 25.39 14.71 2.39
N LEU A 6 25.81 13.89 1.42
CA LEU A 6 27.10 14.02 0.73
C LEU A 6 26.92 13.61 -0.74
N ALA A 7 27.50 14.37 -1.68
CA ALA A 7 27.39 14.09 -3.10
C ALA A 7 28.76 14.10 -3.79
N PHE A 8 29.07 13.04 -4.54
CA PHE A 8 30.27 12.92 -5.36
C PHE A 8 29.86 12.88 -6.83
N VAL A 9 30.22 13.92 -7.58
CA VAL A 9 29.86 14.08 -8.99
C VAL A 9 31.05 14.56 -9.80
N THR A 10 31.24 14.01 -10.99
CA THR A 10 32.32 14.38 -11.92
C THR A 10 31.85 15.43 -12.92
N SER A 11 30.59 15.36 -13.36
CA SER A 11 30.00 16.26 -14.36
C SER A 11 29.76 17.65 -13.80
N ALA A 12 30.27 18.67 -14.50
CA ALA A 12 30.06 20.07 -14.15
C ALA A 12 28.58 20.49 -14.25
N GLU A 13 27.83 19.88 -15.18
CA GLU A 13 26.41 20.15 -15.38
C GLU A 13 25.57 19.61 -14.21
N ILE A 14 25.78 18.34 -13.84
CA ILE A 14 25.11 17.73 -12.68
C ILE A 14 25.48 18.46 -11.40
N ARG A 15 26.76 18.85 -11.24
CA ARG A 15 27.20 19.65 -10.09
C ARG A 15 26.43 20.97 -9.98
N GLN A 16 26.21 21.67 -11.09
CA GLN A 16 25.47 22.93 -11.09
C GLN A 16 23.99 22.70 -10.72
N GLN A 17 23.37 21.66 -11.27
CA GLN A 17 21.99 21.29 -10.97
C GLN A 17 21.80 20.90 -9.49
N LEU A 18 22.71 20.09 -8.94
CA LEU A 18 22.71 19.72 -7.52
C LEU A 18 22.95 20.93 -6.61
N ALA A 19 23.82 21.86 -6.99
CA ALA A 19 24.04 23.08 -6.19
C ALA A 19 22.77 23.94 -6.06
N LEU A 20 21.97 24.03 -7.13
CA LEU A 20 20.67 24.69 -7.09
C LEU A 20 19.70 23.93 -6.17
N LEU A 21 19.63 22.60 -6.29
CA LEU A 21 18.80 21.76 -5.44
C LEU A 21 19.15 21.89 -3.95
N LEU A 22 20.43 21.89 -3.59
CA LEU A 22 20.86 22.08 -2.20
C LEU A 22 20.49 23.46 -1.67
N THR A 23 20.58 24.49 -2.52
CA THR A 23 20.16 25.86 -2.17
C THR A 23 18.65 25.90 -1.88
N ASP A 24 17.84 25.26 -2.73
CA ASP A 24 16.38 25.17 -2.56
C ASP A 24 16.00 24.40 -1.28
N LEU A 25 16.77 23.37 -0.93
CA LEU A 25 16.59 22.59 0.30
C LEU A 25 17.23 23.24 1.53
N LYS A 26 17.92 24.39 1.39
CA LYS A 26 18.65 25.06 2.48
C LYS A 26 19.73 24.18 3.13
N LEU A 27 20.36 23.32 2.35
CA LEU A 27 21.47 22.47 2.75
C LEU A 27 22.80 23.14 2.42
N PRO A 28 23.88 22.87 3.20
CA PRO A 28 25.14 23.55 3.00
C PRO A 28 25.86 23.02 1.74
N ALA A 29 26.56 23.90 1.03
CA ALA A 29 27.15 23.58 -0.28
C ALA A 29 28.49 22.79 -0.19
N ASP A 30 29.08 22.69 1.00
CA ASP A 30 30.31 21.94 1.26
C ASP A 30 30.13 20.41 1.20
N VAL A 31 28.89 19.94 1.07
CA VAL A 31 28.53 18.53 0.84
C VAL A 31 28.69 18.09 -0.63
N LEU A 32 28.98 19.00 -1.56
CA LEU A 32 29.21 18.70 -2.97
C LEU A 32 30.72 18.60 -3.26
N ILE A 33 31.19 17.37 -3.48
CA ILE A 33 32.58 17.07 -3.82
C ILE A 33 32.65 16.75 -5.31
N GLN A 34 33.43 17.54 -6.05
CA GLN A 34 33.66 17.25 -7.47
C GLN A 34 34.76 16.19 -7.63
N SER A 35 34.36 14.93 -7.60
CA SER A 35 35.24 13.78 -7.86
C SER A 35 34.43 12.54 -8.22
N ASP A 36 35.15 11.49 -8.61
CA ASP A 36 34.60 10.17 -8.90
C ASP A 36 34.13 9.41 -7.66
N GLU A 37 33.47 8.28 -7.91
CA GLU A 37 32.99 7.32 -6.92
C GLU A 37 34.12 6.68 -6.11
N HIS A 38 35.34 6.55 -6.66
CA HIS A 38 36.49 5.99 -5.95
C HIS A 38 36.92 6.88 -4.79
N ARG A 39 36.92 8.20 -5.00
CA ARG A 39 37.19 9.16 -3.93
C ARG A 39 36.12 9.16 -2.85
N ALA A 40 34.89 8.75 -3.15
CA ALA A 40 33.86 8.54 -2.13
C ALA A 40 34.23 7.40 -1.17
N VAL A 41 34.78 6.30 -1.69
CA VAL A 41 35.26 5.17 -0.89
C VAL A 41 36.37 5.61 0.07
N ASP A 42 37.40 6.29 -0.45
CA ASP A 42 38.51 6.79 0.37
C ASP A 42 38.06 7.78 1.44
N TYR A 43 37.10 8.64 1.11
CA TYR A 43 36.54 9.63 2.03
C TYR A 43 35.76 8.96 3.18
N LEU A 44 34.89 8.01 2.85
CA LEU A 44 34.03 7.31 3.80
C LEU A 44 34.79 6.25 4.63
N ALA A 45 35.95 5.80 4.17
CA ALA A 45 36.85 4.99 5.00
C ALA A 45 37.42 5.78 6.20
N ALA A 46 37.50 7.11 6.10
CA ALA A 46 38.08 7.99 7.12
C ALA A 46 37.05 8.87 7.86
N GLN A 47 35.79 8.92 7.38
CA GLN A 47 34.74 9.80 7.89
C GLN A 47 33.43 9.01 8.10
N PRO A 48 32.58 9.41 9.07
CA PRO A 48 31.28 8.78 9.25
C PRO A 48 30.40 8.92 8.01
N SER A 49 29.57 7.92 7.73
CA SER A 49 28.65 7.95 6.59
C SER A 49 27.56 9.01 6.78
N PRO A 50 27.09 9.68 5.70
CA PRO A 50 25.95 10.58 5.78
C PRO A 50 24.64 9.82 5.97
N ASP A 51 23.52 10.53 6.16
CA ASP A 51 22.20 9.90 6.09
C ASP A 51 21.80 9.60 4.63
N LEU A 52 22.22 10.46 3.69
CA LEU A 52 22.06 10.29 2.24
C LEU A 52 23.38 10.52 1.49
N LEU A 53 23.80 9.54 0.69
CA LEU A 53 24.94 9.61 -0.21
C LEU A 53 24.46 9.61 -1.67
N ILE A 54 24.92 10.58 -2.47
CA ILE A 54 24.65 10.66 -3.91
C ILE A 54 25.96 10.43 -4.67
N LEU A 55 25.96 9.48 -5.61
CA LEU A 55 27.14 9.15 -6.41
C LEU A 55 26.81 9.19 -7.89
N GLU A 56 27.60 9.93 -8.67
CA GLU A 56 27.62 9.78 -10.12
C GLU A 56 28.53 8.61 -10.49
N ILE A 57 28.00 7.62 -11.19
CA ILE A 57 28.75 6.49 -11.73
C ILE A 57 28.98 6.76 -13.21
N THR A 58 30.24 6.89 -13.58
CA THR A 58 30.65 7.19 -14.95
C THR A 58 31.02 5.93 -15.74
N ASP A 59 31.47 4.87 -15.07
CA ASP A 59 31.82 3.60 -15.69
C ASP A 59 30.81 2.49 -15.36
N ILE A 60 30.08 2.05 -16.38
CA ILE A 60 29.10 0.97 -16.27
C ILE A 60 29.79 -0.39 -16.07
N ALA A 61 31.00 -0.58 -16.63
CA ALA A 61 31.73 -1.84 -16.56
C ALA A 61 32.33 -2.09 -15.16
N GLY A 62 32.86 -1.05 -14.50
CA GLY A 62 33.39 -1.10 -13.13
C GLY A 62 32.35 -0.92 -12.01
N ARG A 63 31.09 -0.62 -12.35
CA ARG A 63 30.02 -0.29 -11.38
C ARG A 63 29.85 -1.30 -10.25
N ALA A 64 29.82 -2.59 -10.54
CA ALA A 64 29.60 -3.62 -9.53
C ALA A 64 30.74 -3.68 -8.50
N GLU A 65 31.99 -3.54 -8.98
CA GLU A 65 33.18 -3.50 -8.15
C GLU A 65 33.20 -2.24 -7.28
N SER A 66 32.92 -1.08 -7.86
CA SER A 66 32.81 0.20 -7.13
C SER A 66 31.74 0.15 -6.03
N LEU A 67 30.57 -0.42 -6.31
CA LEU A 67 29.51 -0.61 -5.30
C LEU A 67 29.91 -1.60 -4.20
N SER A 68 30.68 -2.64 -4.54
CA SER A 68 31.23 -3.56 -3.55
C SER A 68 32.21 -2.88 -2.60
N HIS A 69 33.13 -2.07 -3.12
CA HIS A 69 34.06 -1.30 -2.28
C HIS A 69 33.34 -0.28 -1.40
N LEU A 70 32.28 0.33 -1.92
CA LEU A 70 31.44 1.24 -1.15
C LEU A 70 30.76 0.52 0.04
N ALA A 71 30.34 -0.73 -0.14
CA ALA A 71 29.71 -1.52 0.91
C ALA A 71 30.61 -1.86 2.10
N ASP A 72 31.92 -1.85 1.89
CA ASP A 72 32.88 -2.12 2.95
C ASP A 72 33.08 -0.90 3.86
N VAL A 73 32.83 0.30 3.34
CA VAL A 73 33.09 1.56 4.04
C VAL A 73 31.83 2.31 4.48
N VAL A 74 30.66 1.98 3.93
CA VAL A 74 29.39 2.64 4.26
C VAL A 74 28.67 1.99 5.44
N GLU A 75 28.14 2.82 6.34
CA GLU A 75 27.33 2.38 7.48
C GLU A 75 25.95 1.86 7.05
N PRO A 76 25.37 0.88 7.78
CA PRO A 76 24.11 0.25 7.40
C PRO A 76 22.92 1.18 7.18
N ASP A 77 22.88 2.31 7.89
CA ASP A 77 21.75 3.25 7.88
C ASP A 77 21.87 4.33 6.78
N CYS A 78 23.01 4.40 6.08
CA CYS A 78 23.22 5.35 4.99
C CYS A 78 22.42 4.94 3.75
N GLN A 79 21.56 5.83 3.27
CA GLN A 79 20.84 5.66 2.01
C GLN A 79 21.73 6.10 0.84
N VAL A 80 21.66 5.40 -0.30
CA VAL A 80 22.51 5.68 -1.47
C VAL A 80 21.66 5.91 -2.70
N VAL A 81 21.86 7.04 -3.38
CA VAL A 81 21.27 7.38 -4.68
C VAL A 81 22.37 7.41 -5.72
N LEU A 82 22.10 6.81 -6.88
CA LEU A 82 23.04 6.72 -7.98
C LEU A 82 22.57 7.59 -9.16
N LEU A 83 23.52 8.25 -9.82
CA LEU A 83 23.30 9.04 -11.03
C LEU A 83 24.14 8.46 -12.16
N GLY A 84 23.62 8.38 -13.38
CA GLY A 84 24.44 7.97 -14.53
C GLY A 84 23.65 7.82 -15.82
N ALA A 85 24.21 7.07 -16.78
CA ALA A 85 23.56 6.84 -18.08
C ALA A 85 22.32 5.93 -17.98
N GLU A 86 21.53 5.87 -19.06
CA GLU A 86 20.34 5.03 -19.13
C GLU A 86 20.63 3.56 -18.76
N LEU A 87 19.77 2.98 -17.93
CA LEU A 87 19.83 1.57 -17.52
C LEU A 87 18.67 0.77 -18.10
N SER A 88 18.91 -0.50 -18.38
CA SER A 88 17.80 -1.42 -18.66
C SER A 88 16.98 -1.70 -17.39
N VAL A 89 15.72 -2.11 -17.59
CA VAL A 89 14.81 -2.48 -16.48
C VAL A 89 15.39 -3.59 -15.59
N SER A 90 16.17 -4.52 -16.15
CA SER A 90 16.82 -5.57 -15.35
C SER A 90 17.88 -4.98 -14.44
N GLU A 91 18.77 -4.15 -14.98
CA GLU A 91 19.86 -3.55 -14.20
C GLU A 91 19.35 -2.62 -13.12
N TYR A 92 18.30 -1.85 -13.41
CA TYR A 92 17.61 -1.04 -12.41
C TYR A 92 17.08 -1.91 -11.27
N ARG A 93 16.36 -3.01 -11.60
CA ARG A 93 15.83 -3.94 -10.59
C ARG A 93 16.94 -4.63 -9.81
N ASP A 94 18.06 -4.92 -10.43
CA ASP A 94 19.23 -5.50 -9.77
C ASP A 94 19.81 -4.51 -8.75
N LEU A 95 19.94 -3.22 -9.10
CA LEU A 95 20.35 -2.17 -8.14
C LEU A 95 19.38 -2.00 -6.97
N MET A 96 18.07 -2.02 -7.24
CA MET A 96 17.05 -1.92 -6.19
C MET A 96 17.03 -3.17 -5.30
N ALA A 97 17.19 -4.37 -5.89
CA ALA A 97 17.36 -5.62 -5.15
C ALA A 97 18.66 -5.62 -4.33
N LEU A 98 19.64 -4.84 -4.80
CA LEU A 98 20.81 -4.31 -4.10
C LEU A 98 20.37 -3.81 -2.74
N GLY A 99 19.59 -2.73 -2.74
CA GLY A 99 19.28 -1.89 -1.59
C GLY A 99 19.72 -0.44 -1.80
N ILE A 100 20.08 -0.09 -3.05
CA ILE A 100 20.18 1.29 -3.51
C ILE A 100 18.79 1.93 -3.40
N LEU A 101 18.74 3.17 -2.92
CA LEU A 101 17.49 3.89 -2.69
C LEU A 101 16.80 4.24 -4.02
N GLU A 102 17.57 4.77 -4.97
CA GLU A 102 17.07 5.16 -6.30
C GLU A 102 18.23 5.31 -7.31
N TYR A 103 17.92 5.14 -8.60
CA TYR A 103 18.82 5.47 -9.71
C TYR A 103 18.19 6.53 -10.61
N PHE A 104 18.92 7.61 -10.90
CA PHE A 104 18.51 8.63 -11.87
C PHE A 104 19.38 8.58 -13.13
N ASP A 105 18.74 8.38 -14.27
CA ASP A 105 19.37 8.48 -15.56
C ASP A 105 19.54 9.95 -16.00
N THR A 106 20.56 10.20 -16.82
CA THR A 106 20.79 11.51 -17.43
C THR A 106 20.01 11.62 -18.75
N PRO A 107 19.24 12.71 -18.99
CA PRO A 107 19.17 13.94 -18.20
C PRO A 107 18.31 13.82 -16.92
N LEU A 108 18.83 14.36 -15.82
CA LEU A 108 18.22 14.20 -14.48
C LEU A 108 16.84 14.86 -14.38
N ASP A 109 15.84 14.11 -13.90
CA ASP A 109 14.61 14.69 -13.37
C ASP A 109 14.87 15.32 -12.00
N MET A 110 15.14 16.63 -12.01
CA MET A 110 15.44 17.39 -10.81
C MET A 110 14.27 17.50 -9.83
N GLN A 111 13.01 17.33 -10.28
CA GLN A 111 11.86 17.32 -9.36
C GLN A 111 11.82 16.00 -8.60
N ALA A 112 12.01 14.89 -9.30
CA ALA A 112 12.08 13.56 -8.68
C ALA A 112 13.29 13.45 -7.73
N LEU A 113 14.48 13.92 -8.14
CA LEU A 113 15.66 13.92 -7.28
C LEU A 113 15.49 14.82 -6.05
N ARG A 114 14.84 15.98 -6.19
CA ARG A 114 14.49 16.85 -5.07
C ARG A 114 13.54 16.17 -4.10
N HIS A 115 12.53 15.47 -4.63
CA HIS A 115 11.58 14.72 -3.81
C HIS A 115 12.30 13.64 -3.00
N THR A 116 13.14 12.82 -3.64
CA THR A 116 13.95 11.79 -2.98
C THR A 116 14.83 12.40 -1.89
N CYS A 117 15.59 13.46 -2.17
CA CYS A 117 16.43 14.13 -1.17
C CYS A 117 15.63 14.66 0.02
N ALA A 118 14.54 15.40 -0.23
CA ALA A 118 13.75 16.02 0.82
C ALA A 118 13.03 14.98 1.69
N HIS A 119 12.63 13.87 1.06
CA HIS A 119 11.99 12.74 1.71
C HIS A 119 12.95 11.97 2.62
N THR A 120 14.12 11.56 2.10
CA THR A 120 15.12 10.81 2.86
C THR A 120 15.67 11.60 4.05
N LEU A 121 15.85 12.92 3.87
CA LEU A 121 16.36 13.81 4.92
C LEU A 121 15.27 14.26 5.91
N GLY A 122 14.02 13.81 5.75
CA GLY A 122 12.91 14.18 6.64
C GLY A 122 12.55 15.67 6.61
N MET A 123 12.84 16.37 5.51
CA MET A 123 12.63 17.82 5.34
C MET A 123 11.21 18.18 4.87
N VAL A 124 10.40 17.17 4.55
CA VAL A 124 8.98 17.30 4.25
C VAL A 124 8.20 16.86 5.49
N GLU A 125 7.21 17.66 5.95
CA GLU A 125 6.16 17.14 6.82
C GLU A 125 5.46 16.01 6.06
N ARG A 126 5.81 14.77 6.41
CA ARG A 126 5.40 13.50 5.80
C ARG A 126 4.25 13.59 4.79
N PRO A 127 4.54 13.17 3.55
CA PRO A 127 3.89 12.01 2.97
C PRO A 127 4.84 10.81 3.04
N VAL A 128 4.24 9.64 3.14
CA VAL A 128 4.79 8.41 3.72
C VAL A 128 5.96 7.84 2.90
N ALA A 129 6.87 7.14 3.56
CA ALA A 129 8.09 6.59 2.97
C ALA A 129 7.90 5.37 2.07
N SER A 130 8.38 5.50 0.83
CA SER A 130 8.77 4.39 -0.03
C SER A 130 9.90 3.62 0.63
N GLY A 131 9.65 2.33 0.86
CA GLY A 131 10.50 1.43 1.65
C GLY A 131 9.75 0.85 2.84
N SER A 132 8.78 -0.03 2.55
CA SER A 132 8.10 -0.95 3.48
C SER A 132 6.79 -0.56 4.19
N HIS A 133 6.08 0.51 3.79
CA HIS A 133 4.65 0.67 4.11
C HIS A 133 3.84 1.03 2.86
N HIS A 134 3.66 0.06 1.96
CA HIS A 134 2.50 0.12 1.06
C HIS A 134 1.25 -0.01 1.93
N GLY A 135 0.32 0.92 1.77
CA GLY A 135 -1.03 0.80 2.28
C GLY A 135 -1.61 -0.56 1.95
N ARG A 136 -2.30 -1.17 2.90
CA ARG A 136 -2.89 -2.48 2.64
C ARG A 136 -4.20 -2.34 1.88
N ILE A 137 -4.30 -3.03 0.75
CA ILE A 137 -5.54 -3.17 -0.01
C ILE A 137 -6.38 -4.27 0.64
N ILE A 138 -7.58 -3.88 1.07
CA ILE A 138 -8.58 -4.75 1.68
C ILE A 138 -9.81 -4.76 0.77
N THR A 139 -10.16 -5.92 0.25
CA THR A 139 -11.38 -6.07 -0.55
C THR A 139 -12.43 -6.82 0.26
N VAL A 140 -13.58 -6.20 0.49
CA VAL A 140 -14.71 -6.81 1.18
C VAL A 140 -15.73 -7.25 0.13
N SER A 141 -16.10 -8.53 0.13
CA SER A 141 -17.04 -9.06 -0.87
C SER A 141 -17.99 -10.09 -0.27
N GLY A 142 -19.25 -10.04 -0.70
CA GLY A 142 -20.29 -10.98 -0.27
C GLY A 142 -20.29 -12.24 -1.12
N ILE A 143 -20.29 -13.44 -0.52
CA ILE A 143 -20.49 -14.70 -1.25
C ILE A 143 -21.94 -14.81 -1.75
N GLN A 144 -22.88 -14.20 -1.04
CA GLN A 144 -24.31 -14.19 -1.35
C GLN A 144 -24.80 -12.74 -1.39
N GLY A 145 -25.89 -12.46 -2.11
CA GLY A 145 -26.51 -11.14 -2.11
C GLY A 145 -27.23 -10.86 -0.78
N GLY A 146 -27.24 -9.61 -0.33
CA GLY A 146 -27.99 -9.20 0.87
C GLY A 146 -27.41 -9.69 2.20
N VAL A 147 -26.18 -10.17 2.25
CA VAL A 147 -25.51 -10.61 3.49
C VAL A 147 -24.94 -9.46 4.33
N GLY A 148 -25.19 -8.21 3.92
CA GLY A 148 -24.72 -7.02 4.62
C GLY A 148 -23.25 -6.68 4.37
N THR A 149 -22.71 -7.01 3.20
CA THR A 149 -21.33 -6.68 2.80
C THR A 149 -21.04 -5.20 3.03
N THR A 150 -21.82 -4.31 2.44
CA THR A 150 -21.68 -2.84 2.57
C THR A 150 -21.73 -2.36 4.02
N SER A 151 -22.61 -2.92 4.86
CA SER A 151 -22.66 -2.57 6.29
C SER A 151 -21.40 -3.01 7.04
N VAL A 152 -20.87 -4.19 6.72
CA VAL A 152 -19.59 -4.66 7.28
C VAL A 152 -18.44 -3.79 6.78
N THR A 153 -18.42 -3.43 5.49
CA THR A 153 -17.41 -2.56 4.87
C THR A 153 -17.39 -1.18 5.53
N ALA A 154 -18.55 -0.53 5.67
CA ALA A 154 -18.69 0.77 6.31
C ALA A 154 -18.20 0.75 7.77
N ALA A 155 -18.62 -0.24 8.55
CA ALA A 155 -18.23 -0.40 9.93
C ALA A 155 -16.72 -0.66 10.09
N LEU A 156 -16.17 -1.51 9.22
CA LEU A 156 -14.76 -1.88 9.20
C LEU A 156 -13.88 -0.65 8.94
N ALA A 157 -14.17 0.10 7.88
CA ALA A 157 -13.40 1.28 7.52
C ALA A 157 -13.45 2.35 8.62
N GLN A 158 -14.64 2.55 9.21
CA GLN A 158 -14.78 3.51 10.30
C GLN A 158 -13.98 3.11 11.55
N GLN A 159 -13.98 1.82 11.94
CA GLN A 159 -13.17 1.38 13.08
C GLN A 159 -11.66 1.41 12.80
N LEU A 160 -11.22 1.08 11.58
CA LEU A 160 -9.81 1.23 11.19
C LEU A 160 -9.36 2.69 11.34
N ALA A 161 -10.19 3.64 10.91
CA ALA A 161 -9.94 5.06 11.07
C ALA A 161 -9.92 5.50 12.54
N GLN A 162 -10.88 5.04 13.36
CA GLN A 162 -10.93 5.30 14.80
C GLN A 162 -9.70 4.77 15.56
N GLN A 163 -9.11 3.66 15.08
CA GLN A 163 -7.88 3.10 15.63
C GLN A 163 -6.60 3.74 15.06
N GLY A 164 -6.72 4.80 14.27
CA GLY A 164 -5.60 5.64 13.83
C GLY A 164 -5.10 5.38 12.42
N SER A 165 -5.65 4.40 11.68
CA SER A 165 -5.26 4.16 10.28
C SER A 165 -5.79 5.26 9.36
N HIS A 166 -4.95 5.82 8.48
CA HIS A 166 -5.45 6.66 7.39
C HIS A 166 -6.14 5.74 6.38
N THR A 167 -7.48 5.80 6.33
CA THR A 167 -8.31 4.80 5.65
C THR A 167 -9.07 5.44 4.50
N LEU A 168 -8.96 4.86 3.31
CA LEU A 168 -9.84 5.15 2.19
C LEU A 168 -10.93 4.10 2.11
N LEU A 169 -12.19 4.53 2.07
CA LEU A 169 -13.35 3.70 1.78
C LEU A 169 -13.77 3.92 0.33
N ALA A 170 -13.73 2.88 -0.48
CA ALA A 170 -13.89 2.99 -1.92
C ALA A 170 -15.03 2.12 -2.47
N GLN A 171 -15.79 2.67 -3.42
CA GLN A 171 -16.88 1.99 -4.13
C GLN A 171 -16.69 2.13 -5.65
N LEU A 172 -16.90 1.04 -6.38
CA LEU A 172 -16.72 0.98 -7.84
C LEU A 172 -17.92 1.45 -8.65
N ASP A 173 -19.11 1.55 -8.05
CA ASP A 173 -20.37 1.83 -8.73
C ASP A 173 -21.12 2.95 -8.01
N ASP A 174 -21.31 4.10 -8.66
CA ASP A 174 -22.13 5.20 -8.15
C ASP A 174 -23.62 5.04 -8.48
N GLU A 175 -23.97 4.32 -9.55
CA GLU A 175 -25.36 4.19 -10.02
C GLU A 175 -26.18 3.26 -9.12
N PHE A 176 -25.58 2.17 -8.64
CA PHE A 176 -26.27 1.11 -7.89
C PHE A 176 -25.70 0.83 -6.50
N GLY A 177 -24.63 1.51 -6.08
CA GLY A 177 -23.97 1.23 -4.82
C GLY A 177 -24.60 1.95 -3.61
N ASP A 178 -24.83 1.22 -2.53
CA ASP A 178 -25.52 1.69 -1.32
C ASP A 178 -24.60 2.36 -0.27
N LEU A 179 -23.27 2.25 -0.41
CA LEU A 179 -22.33 2.62 0.66
C LEU A 179 -22.37 4.11 1.01
N GLY A 180 -22.61 4.97 0.01
CA GLY A 180 -22.77 6.41 0.21
C GLY A 180 -23.93 6.73 1.16
N GLY A 181 -24.97 5.89 1.23
CA GLY A 181 -26.15 6.11 2.08
C GLY A 181 -25.82 6.27 3.57
N PHE A 182 -24.70 5.73 4.04
CA PHE A 182 -24.22 5.87 5.42
C PHE A 182 -23.65 7.26 5.75
N TRP A 183 -23.39 8.10 4.75
CA TRP A 183 -22.90 9.48 4.87
C TRP A 183 -23.68 10.42 3.92
N PRO A 184 -24.89 10.86 4.31
CA PRO A 184 -25.77 11.65 3.44
C PRO A 184 -25.30 13.09 3.23
N ASN A 185 -24.43 13.60 4.11
CA ASN A 185 -23.88 14.96 4.03
C ASN A 185 -22.64 15.06 3.14
N ARG A 186 -22.28 13.98 2.42
CA ARG A 186 -21.19 13.99 1.44
C ARG A 186 -21.51 14.94 0.28
N SER A 187 -20.49 15.50 -0.32
CA SER A 187 -20.58 16.38 -1.48
C SER A 187 -21.07 15.55 -2.68
N VAL A 188 -22.12 16.01 -3.36
CA VAL A 188 -22.72 15.32 -4.52
C VAL A 188 -21.92 15.63 -5.79
N ASP A 189 -20.60 15.60 -5.71
CA ASP A 189 -19.76 15.84 -6.88
C ASP A 189 -19.82 14.63 -7.81
N SER A 190 -19.84 14.88 -9.12
CA SER A 190 -19.87 13.82 -10.13
C SER A 190 -18.62 12.96 -9.98
N PRO A 191 -18.74 11.66 -9.66
CA PRO A 191 -17.58 10.84 -9.41
C PRO A 191 -16.72 10.72 -10.66
N LEU A 192 -15.40 10.80 -10.47
CA LEU A 192 -14.44 10.64 -11.55
C LEU A 192 -14.40 9.19 -12.02
N ALA A 193 -14.17 9.02 -13.32
CA ALA A 193 -14.04 7.70 -13.89
C ALA A 193 -12.78 7.01 -13.36
N LEU A 194 -12.87 5.73 -12.97
CA LEU A 194 -11.79 5.05 -12.26
C LEU A 194 -10.48 5.08 -13.06
N HIS A 195 -10.60 4.90 -14.37
CA HIS A 195 -9.50 4.96 -15.32
C HIS A 195 -8.83 6.33 -15.43
N GLN A 196 -9.33 7.40 -14.80
CA GLN A 196 -8.66 8.71 -14.77
C GLN A 196 -7.79 8.86 -13.51
N LEU A 197 -8.03 8.04 -12.48
CA LEU A 197 -7.36 8.15 -11.18
C LEU A 197 -5.91 7.66 -11.17
N PHE A 198 -5.41 7.11 -12.29
CA PHE A 198 -3.98 6.84 -12.44
C PHE A 198 -3.14 8.13 -12.48
N GLN A 199 -3.79 9.29 -12.68
CA GLN A 199 -3.15 10.59 -12.51
C GLN A 199 -3.23 10.97 -11.03
N SER A 200 -2.12 10.82 -10.29
CA SER A 200 -2.07 11.02 -8.83
C SER A 200 -2.62 12.38 -8.36
N GLN A 201 -2.50 13.41 -9.19
CA GLN A 201 -3.02 14.77 -8.96
C GLN A 201 -4.57 14.84 -8.91
N LEU A 202 -5.26 13.85 -9.49
CA LEU A 202 -6.72 13.76 -9.49
C LEU A 202 -7.27 13.05 -8.25
N ILE A 203 -6.46 12.28 -7.53
CA ILE A 203 -6.94 11.54 -6.33
C ILE A 203 -7.52 12.51 -5.29
N PRO A 204 -6.85 13.62 -4.90
CA PRO A 204 -7.43 14.57 -3.93
C PRO A 204 -8.72 15.25 -4.41
N ARG A 205 -9.00 15.23 -5.72
CA ARG A 205 -10.25 15.75 -6.29
C ARG A 205 -11.35 14.69 -6.35
N ALA A 206 -10.97 13.42 -6.36
CA ALA A 206 -11.89 12.29 -6.37
C ALA A 206 -12.29 11.83 -4.96
N THR A 207 -11.52 12.23 -3.95
CA THR A 207 -11.70 11.81 -2.56
C THR A 207 -12.35 12.90 -1.72
N GLU A 208 -13.24 12.51 -0.81
CA GLU A 208 -13.86 13.39 0.17
C GLU A 208 -13.60 12.90 1.60
N GLN A 209 -13.30 13.82 2.52
CA GLN A 209 -13.11 13.47 3.92
C GLN A 209 -14.46 13.23 4.62
N LEU A 210 -14.70 11.99 5.08
CA LEU A 210 -15.88 11.63 5.87
C LEU A 210 -15.67 11.90 7.37
N ASN A 211 -14.44 11.69 7.87
CA ASN A 211 -14.02 12.05 9.22
C ASN A 211 -12.48 12.22 9.29
N THR A 212 -11.93 12.52 10.46
CA THR A 212 -10.50 12.85 10.66
C THR A 212 -9.49 11.91 9.99
N ARG A 213 -9.81 10.62 9.82
CA ARG A 213 -8.91 9.62 9.23
C ARG A 213 -9.61 8.68 8.23
N LEU A 214 -10.79 9.06 7.77
CA LEU A 214 -11.59 8.28 6.83
C LEU A 214 -11.93 9.18 5.65
N ASP A 215 -11.40 8.81 4.50
CA ASP A 215 -11.76 9.41 3.22
C ASP A 215 -12.65 8.44 2.45
N TRP A 216 -13.39 9.00 1.51
CA TRP A 216 -14.34 8.32 0.65
C TRP A 216 -13.95 8.51 -0.80
N LEU A 217 -14.05 7.45 -1.59
CA LEU A 217 -13.92 7.48 -3.04
C LEU A 217 -15.10 6.73 -3.65
N CYS A 218 -15.91 7.42 -4.43
CA CYS A 218 -16.83 6.78 -5.36
C CYS A 218 -16.30 6.98 -6.77
N SER A 219 -16.29 5.92 -7.56
CA SER A 219 -15.88 6.03 -8.95
C SER A 219 -17.03 5.74 -9.90
N SER A 220 -17.05 6.47 -11.02
CA SER A 220 -17.93 6.19 -12.14
C SER A 220 -17.25 5.28 -13.15
N GLU A 221 -18.05 4.67 -14.03
CA GLU A 221 -17.54 4.04 -15.25
C GLU A 221 -16.46 2.95 -15.04
N ALA A 222 -16.38 2.36 -13.83
CA ALA A 222 -15.39 1.35 -13.49
C ALA A 222 -15.42 0.14 -14.45
N ARG A 223 -16.58 -0.14 -15.04
CA ARG A 223 -16.76 -1.19 -16.06
C ARG A 223 -15.89 -1.04 -17.32
N TYR A 224 -15.40 0.16 -17.62
CA TYR A 224 -14.52 0.42 -18.78
C TYR A 224 -13.03 0.44 -18.41
N THR A 225 -12.69 0.21 -17.14
CA THR A 225 -11.31 0.25 -16.66
C THR A 225 -10.63 -1.09 -16.92
N SER A 226 -9.38 -1.07 -17.37
CA SER A 226 -8.57 -2.28 -17.54
C SER A 226 -7.97 -2.77 -16.21
N GLU A 227 -7.55 -4.03 -16.15
CA GLU A 227 -6.86 -4.59 -14.99
C GLU A 227 -5.53 -3.87 -14.68
N GLU A 228 -4.81 -3.45 -15.72
CA GLU A 228 -3.58 -2.68 -15.61
C GLU A 228 -3.84 -1.30 -14.97
N GLN A 229 -4.87 -0.60 -15.43
CA GLN A 229 -5.27 0.68 -14.85
C GLN A 229 -5.71 0.53 -13.39
N LEU A 230 -6.48 -0.53 -13.07
CA LEU A 230 -6.85 -0.81 -11.69
C LEU A 230 -5.60 -1.06 -10.81
N THR A 231 -4.60 -1.75 -11.35
CA THR A 231 -3.32 -2.01 -10.66
C THR A 231 -2.61 -0.70 -10.35
N MET A 232 -2.49 0.19 -11.34
CA MET A 232 -1.87 1.51 -11.15
C MET A 232 -2.63 2.35 -10.12
N VAL A 233 -3.97 2.37 -10.20
CA VAL A 233 -4.81 3.08 -9.23
C VAL A 233 -4.59 2.53 -7.82
N ASN A 234 -4.63 1.20 -7.63
CA ASN A 234 -4.41 0.60 -6.32
C ASN A 234 -3.01 0.91 -5.75
N GLN A 235 -1.97 0.94 -6.59
CA GLN A 235 -0.63 1.35 -6.16
C GLN A 235 -0.62 2.78 -5.64
N LEU A 236 -1.18 3.72 -6.40
CA LEU A 236 -1.26 5.13 -5.99
C LEU A 236 -2.10 5.33 -4.72
N LEU A 237 -3.21 4.61 -4.59
CA LEU A 237 -4.04 4.65 -3.39
C LEU A 237 -3.27 4.07 -2.18
N ALA A 238 -2.52 2.99 -2.37
CA ALA A 238 -1.68 2.40 -1.33
C ALA A 238 -0.50 3.29 -0.92
N GLU A 239 -0.02 4.18 -1.79
CA GLU A 239 0.99 5.18 -1.43
C GLU A 239 0.42 6.30 -0.54
N GLN A 240 -0.85 6.65 -0.70
CA GLN A 240 -1.49 7.76 0.01
C GLN A 240 -2.23 7.34 1.29
N TYR A 241 -2.72 6.11 1.34
CA TYR A 241 -3.54 5.61 2.44
C TYR A 241 -2.89 4.42 3.14
N THR A 242 -2.97 4.36 4.47
CA THR A 242 -2.51 3.19 5.23
C THR A 242 -3.39 1.97 4.96
N ARG A 243 -4.68 2.20 4.69
CA ARG A 243 -5.69 1.17 4.40
C ARG A 243 -6.57 1.64 3.25
N VAL A 244 -6.72 0.82 2.22
CA VAL A 244 -7.72 1.02 1.17
C VAL A 244 -8.74 -0.09 1.31
N VAL A 245 -10.00 0.26 1.53
CA VAL A 245 -11.09 -0.69 1.77
C VAL A 245 -12.08 -0.58 0.63
N TRP A 246 -12.06 -1.56 -0.27
CA TRP A 246 -13.00 -1.67 -1.38
C TRP A 246 -14.27 -2.41 -0.96
N ASP A 247 -15.43 -1.79 -1.19
CA ASP A 247 -16.71 -2.50 -1.21
C ASP A 247 -16.90 -3.13 -2.61
N CYS A 248 -16.79 -4.45 -2.66
CA CYS A 248 -16.73 -5.17 -3.92
C CYS A 248 -17.96 -6.05 -4.12
N GLU A 249 -18.82 -5.59 -5.03
CA GLU A 249 -19.89 -6.42 -5.56
C GLU A 249 -19.31 -7.58 -6.38
N LYS A 250 -19.61 -8.82 -5.98
CA LYS A 250 -19.07 -10.02 -6.64
C LYS A 250 -19.43 -10.19 -8.12
N HIS A 251 -20.42 -9.43 -8.60
CA HIS A 251 -20.87 -9.45 -9.99
C HIS A 251 -20.22 -8.37 -10.84
N HIS A 252 -19.51 -7.41 -10.23
CA HIS A 252 -18.81 -6.37 -10.94
C HIS A 252 -17.68 -6.97 -11.81
N VAL A 253 -17.46 -6.42 -13.00
CA VAL A 253 -16.48 -6.94 -13.97
C VAL A 253 -15.05 -6.93 -13.41
N LEU A 254 -14.71 -5.93 -12.59
CA LEU A 254 -13.42 -5.82 -11.92
C LEU A 254 -13.28 -6.65 -10.64
N ALA A 255 -14.33 -7.33 -10.17
CA ALA A 255 -14.28 -8.07 -8.91
C ALA A 255 -13.12 -9.10 -8.88
N PRO A 256 -12.87 -9.91 -9.93
CA PRO A 256 -11.73 -10.82 -9.96
C PRO A 256 -10.37 -10.13 -9.80
N SER A 257 -10.16 -9.00 -10.47
CA SER A 257 -8.91 -8.24 -10.38
C SER A 257 -8.75 -7.56 -9.03
N LEU A 258 -9.82 -6.99 -8.45
CA LEU A 258 -9.81 -6.48 -7.07
C LEU A 258 -9.50 -7.58 -6.06
N TRP A 259 -10.01 -8.79 -6.27
CA TRP A 259 -9.68 -9.91 -5.40
C TRP A 259 -8.22 -10.31 -5.54
N ALA A 260 -7.66 -10.39 -6.75
CA ALA A 260 -6.28 -10.80 -7.01
C ALA A 260 -5.22 -9.78 -6.54
N GLN A 261 -5.58 -8.50 -6.50
CA GLN A 261 -4.69 -7.41 -6.07
C GLN A 261 -4.75 -7.11 -4.57
N ALA A 262 -5.76 -7.62 -3.85
CA ALA A 262 -5.90 -7.36 -2.42
C ALA A 262 -4.82 -8.08 -1.58
N ASP A 263 -4.34 -7.43 -0.52
CA ASP A 263 -3.56 -8.10 0.53
C ASP A 263 -4.47 -8.95 1.41
N ILE A 264 -5.69 -8.46 1.64
CA ILE A 264 -6.68 -9.09 2.50
C ILE A 264 -8.03 -9.11 1.79
N CYS A 265 -8.60 -10.30 1.63
CA CYS A 265 -9.98 -10.46 1.18
C CYS A 265 -10.87 -10.83 2.36
N VAL A 266 -11.86 -9.98 2.66
CA VAL A 266 -12.88 -10.24 3.67
C VAL A 266 -14.13 -10.76 2.97
N TRP A 267 -14.49 -12.00 3.24
CA TRP A 267 -15.63 -12.66 2.62
C TRP A 267 -16.80 -12.67 3.57
N VAL A 268 -17.86 -11.94 3.22
CA VAL A 268 -19.08 -11.86 4.01
C VAL A 268 -20.07 -12.92 3.53
N LEU A 269 -20.64 -13.67 4.46
CA LEU A 269 -21.58 -14.76 4.15
C LEU A 269 -22.62 -14.93 5.25
N GLU A 270 -23.73 -15.58 4.91
CA GLU A 270 -24.75 -16.01 5.88
C GLU A 270 -24.72 -17.54 6.02
N SER A 271 -25.06 -18.04 7.22
CA SER A 271 -25.30 -19.46 7.46
C SER A 271 -26.62 -19.94 6.81
N SER A 272 -26.55 -20.26 5.52
CA SER A 272 -27.68 -20.77 4.73
C SER A 272 -27.25 -21.87 3.76
N VAL A 273 -28.18 -22.73 3.33
CA VAL A 273 -27.89 -23.84 2.40
C VAL A 273 -27.33 -23.35 1.07
N SER A 274 -27.81 -22.21 0.56
CA SER A 274 -27.33 -21.66 -0.71
C SER A 274 -25.86 -21.20 -0.67
N LEU A 275 -25.26 -21.10 0.51
CA LEU A 275 -23.83 -20.83 0.68
C LEU A 275 -22.98 -21.93 0.03
N VAL A 276 -23.36 -23.20 0.16
CA VAL A 276 -22.54 -24.33 -0.32
C VAL A 276 -22.37 -24.25 -1.84
N ASP A 277 -23.46 -24.00 -2.57
CA ASP A 277 -23.44 -23.85 -4.02
C ASP A 277 -22.65 -22.62 -4.46
N GLN A 278 -22.83 -21.48 -3.78
CA GLN A 278 -22.12 -20.25 -4.10
C GLN A 278 -20.62 -20.39 -3.81
N TRP A 279 -20.27 -21.04 -2.71
CA TRP A 279 -18.90 -21.37 -2.35
C TRP A 279 -18.22 -22.21 -3.43
N GLN A 280 -18.87 -23.27 -3.91
CA GLN A 280 -18.31 -24.12 -4.97
C GLN A 280 -18.03 -23.35 -6.26
N ARG A 281 -18.82 -22.33 -6.58
CA ARG A 281 -18.64 -21.48 -7.77
C ARG A 281 -17.47 -20.51 -7.62
N ILE A 282 -17.29 -19.95 -6.43
CA ILE A 282 -16.28 -18.91 -6.22
C ILE A 282 -14.94 -19.49 -5.78
N ARG A 283 -14.88 -20.65 -5.10
CA ARG A 283 -13.65 -21.25 -4.55
C ARG A 283 -12.50 -21.42 -5.56
N SER A 284 -12.81 -21.65 -6.84
CA SER A 284 -11.78 -21.76 -7.88
C SER A 284 -11.05 -20.44 -8.16
N ARG A 285 -11.60 -19.30 -7.73
CA ARG A 285 -10.97 -17.99 -7.83
C ARG A 285 -10.01 -17.69 -6.68
N PHE A 286 -9.96 -18.56 -5.67
CA PHE A 286 -9.08 -18.43 -4.51
C PHE A 286 -7.77 -19.21 -4.68
N SER A 287 -7.74 -20.20 -5.58
CA SER A 287 -6.53 -20.98 -5.85
C SER A 287 -5.54 -20.17 -6.68
N GLY A 288 -4.32 -19.98 -6.17
CA GLY A 288 -3.20 -19.40 -6.91
C GLY A 288 -2.54 -18.15 -6.28
N HIS A 289 -3.15 -17.53 -5.27
CA HIS A 289 -2.68 -16.25 -4.71
C HIS A 289 -2.04 -16.43 -3.33
N SER A 290 -0.82 -16.97 -3.28
CA SER A 290 -0.13 -17.34 -2.03
C SER A 290 0.16 -16.16 -1.07
N HIS A 291 0.11 -14.92 -1.58
CA HIS A 291 0.34 -13.69 -0.81
C HIS A 291 -0.90 -13.19 -0.04
N GLN A 292 -2.09 -13.68 -0.37
CA GLN A 292 -3.34 -13.10 0.12
C GLN A 292 -3.81 -13.73 1.41
N ARG A 293 -4.34 -12.90 2.31
CA ARG A 293 -5.02 -13.37 3.51
C ARG A 293 -6.53 -13.35 3.30
N HIS A 294 -7.17 -14.51 3.43
CA HIS A 294 -8.61 -14.62 3.40
C HIS A 294 -9.18 -14.63 4.83
N ILE A 295 -10.22 -13.84 5.06
CA ILE A 295 -10.95 -13.79 6.34
C ILE A 295 -12.43 -14.04 6.06
N TRP A 296 -12.99 -15.07 6.71
CA TRP A 296 -14.39 -15.43 6.58
C TRP A 296 -15.21 -14.76 7.68
N VAL A 297 -16.24 -14.01 7.28
CA VAL A 297 -17.15 -13.30 8.18
C VAL A 297 -18.56 -13.82 7.96
N VAL A 298 -19.05 -14.58 8.93
CA VAL A 298 -20.43 -15.03 8.97
C VAL A 298 -21.26 -13.92 9.60
N ASN A 299 -21.92 -13.11 8.76
CA ASN A 299 -22.87 -12.11 9.20
C ASN A 299 -24.26 -12.73 9.34
N GLN A 300 -24.71 -12.93 10.58
CA GLN A 300 -26.00 -13.52 10.86
C GLN A 300 -27.10 -12.47 10.64
N THR A 301 -27.75 -12.49 9.48
CA THR A 301 -28.91 -11.61 9.19
C THR A 301 -30.23 -12.18 9.70
N ARG A 302 -30.20 -13.39 10.28
CA ARG A 302 -31.36 -14.08 10.87
C ARG A 302 -31.13 -14.52 12.31
N PRO A 303 -32.21 -14.65 13.12
CA PRO A 303 -32.13 -15.24 14.45
C PRO A 303 -31.55 -16.65 14.45
N GLU A 304 -30.95 -17.06 15.57
CA GLU A 304 -30.25 -18.34 15.72
C GLU A 304 -31.09 -19.56 15.36
N ARG A 305 -32.38 -19.57 15.69
CA ARG A 305 -33.32 -20.65 15.33
C ARG A 305 -33.50 -20.87 13.83
N ALA A 306 -33.12 -19.90 13.00
CA ALA A 306 -33.25 -19.95 11.55
C ALA A 306 -31.90 -20.24 10.85
N ARG A 307 -30.83 -20.48 11.62
CA ARG A 307 -29.53 -20.88 11.07
C ARG A 307 -29.63 -22.27 10.47
N GLN A 308 -29.03 -22.46 9.30
CA GLN A 308 -29.09 -23.72 8.59
C GLN A 308 -27.79 -24.51 8.66
N ILE A 309 -26.65 -23.85 8.91
CA ILE A 309 -25.33 -24.48 8.96
C ILE A 309 -24.57 -24.04 10.23
N PRO A 310 -24.23 -24.96 11.14
CA PRO A 310 -23.40 -24.66 12.31
C PRO A 310 -22.01 -24.10 11.96
N ALA A 311 -21.44 -23.26 12.81
CA ALA A 311 -20.13 -22.65 12.58
C ALA A 311 -18.99 -23.69 12.43
N GLU A 312 -19.11 -24.84 13.10
CA GLU A 312 -18.15 -25.96 12.99
C GLU A 312 -18.09 -26.54 11.57
N GLN A 313 -19.26 -26.70 10.93
CA GLN A 313 -19.32 -27.18 9.54
C GLN A 313 -18.76 -26.15 8.56
N LEU A 314 -18.97 -24.86 8.84
CA LEU A 314 -18.35 -23.79 8.06
C LEU A 314 -16.82 -23.77 8.22
N ALA A 315 -16.32 -24.00 9.43
CA ALA A 315 -14.88 -24.08 9.67
C ALA A 315 -14.23 -25.22 8.88
N GLN A 316 -14.90 -26.38 8.78
CA GLN A 316 -14.47 -27.48 7.92
C GLN A 316 -14.52 -27.14 6.43
N LEU A 317 -15.56 -26.40 5.99
CA LEU A 317 -15.73 -26.01 4.59
C LEU A 317 -14.63 -25.05 4.09
N PHE A 318 -14.16 -24.17 4.98
CA PHE A 318 -13.19 -23.12 4.68
C PHE A 318 -11.77 -23.42 5.15
N ASP A 319 -11.56 -24.55 5.83
CA ASP A 319 -10.29 -24.90 6.51
C ASP A 319 -9.80 -23.79 7.47
N GLN A 320 -10.74 -23.03 8.03
CA GLN A 320 -10.48 -21.89 8.90
C GLN A 320 -11.75 -21.54 9.69
N ALA A 321 -11.60 -21.26 10.98
CA ALA A 321 -12.72 -20.77 11.79
C ALA A 321 -13.21 -19.38 11.30
N PRO A 322 -14.50 -19.22 10.98
CA PRO A 322 -15.03 -17.92 10.59
C PRO A 322 -15.22 -17.00 11.80
N LEU A 323 -15.03 -15.71 11.60
CA LEU A 323 -15.51 -14.68 12.52
C LEU A 323 -17.03 -14.58 12.41
N VAL A 324 -17.73 -14.50 13.53
CA VAL A 324 -19.20 -14.46 13.54
C VAL A 324 -19.69 -13.11 14.03
N ILE A 325 -20.41 -12.38 13.17
CA ILE A 325 -21.21 -11.24 13.58
C ILE A 325 -22.60 -11.77 13.96
N PRO A 326 -23.04 -11.59 15.23
CA PRO A 326 -24.31 -12.12 15.68
C PRO A 326 -25.48 -11.38 15.03
N TYR A 327 -26.69 -11.94 15.17
CA TYR A 327 -27.89 -11.27 14.70
C TYR A 327 -28.13 -9.98 15.49
N CYS A 328 -27.92 -8.84 14.83
CA CYS A 328 -28.01 -7.50 15.40
C CYS A 328 -29.32 -6.77 15.04
N LYS A 329 -30.34 -7.54 14.61
CA LYS A 329 -31.68 -7.04 14.29
C LYS A 329 -31.64 -5.85 13.31
N GLU A 330 -32.27 -4.73 13.66
CA GLU A 330 -32.43 -3.56 12.81
C GLU A 330 -31.20 -2.64 12.81
N GLN A 331 -30.19 -2.86 13.65
CA GLN A 331 -29.07 -1.92 13.83
C GLN A 331 -28.38 -1.53 12.50
N PRO A 332 -27.95 -2.45 11.61
CA PRO A 332 -27.31 -2.06 10.36
C PRO A 332 -28.25 -1.33 9.40
N VAL A 333 -29.52 -1.72 9.41
CA VAL A 333 -30.57 -1.10 8.56
C VAL A 333 -30.88 0.32 9.04
N PHE A 334 -30.96 0.53 10.36
CA PHE A 334 -31.17 1.85 10.94
C PHE A 334 -29.98 2.77 10.68
N ALA A 335 -28.76 2.27 10.81
CA ALA A 335 -27.56 3.04 10.47
C ALA A 335 -27.58 3.52 9.01
N ALA A 336 -27.99 2.65 8.07
CA ALA A 336 -28.12 3.02 6.66
C ALA A 336 -29.26 4.03 6.43
N ASN A 337 -30.46 3.76 6.97
CA ASN A 337 -31.64 4.59 6.76
C ASN A 337 -31.51 5.99 7.39
N LEU A 338 -30.78 6.11 8.49
CA LEU A 338 -30.52 7.38 9.16
C LEU A 338 -29.28 8.09 8.62
N GLY A 339 -28.46 7.41 7.81
CA GLY A 339 -27.17 7.94 7.39
C GLY A 339 -26.20 8.16 8.55
N GLU A 340 -26.22 7.27 9.53
CA GLU A 340 -25.42 7.34 10.75
C GLU A 340 -24.48 6.13 10.85
N ALA A 341 -23.40 6.16 10.05
CA ALA A 341 -22.36 5.13 10.07
C ALA A 341 -21.84 4.78 11.48
N SER A 342 -21.79 5.75 12.40
CA SER A 342 -21.34 5.55 13.79
C SER A 342 -22.17 4.57 14.58
N GLN A 343 -23.45 4.37 14.24
CA GLN A 343 -24.28 3.36 14.89
C GLN A 343 -23.76 1.94 14.64
N LEU A 344 -23.09 1.68 13.51
CA LEU A 344 -22.53 0.37 13.20
C LEU A 344 -21.41 -0.01 14.19
N ASN A 345 -20.65 0.94 14.71
CA ASN A 345 -19.54 0.65 15.61
C ASN A 345 -19.93 0.51 17.08
N THR A 346 -21.24 0.41 17.37
CA THR A 346 -21.77 0.21 18.73
C THR A 346 -22.32 -1.20 18.95
N GLY A 347 -22.54 -1.57 20.21
CA GLY A 347 -23.23 -2.81 20.58
C GLY A 347 -22.54 -4.08 20.08
N LYS A 348 -23.34 -5.11 19.80
CA LYS A 348 -22.84 -6.43 19.40
C LYS A 348 -22.24 -6.43 17.99
N PHE A 349 -22.80 -5.64 17.07
CA PHE A 349 -22.27 -5.51 15.71
C PHE A 349 -20.87 -4.88 15.76
N GLY A 350 -20.74 -3.71 16.39
CA GLY A 350 -19.48 -3.00 16.52
C GLY A 350 -18.41 -3.80 17.25
N SER A 351 -18.77 -4.55 18.30
CA SER A 351 -17.84 -5.44 19.00
C SER A 351 -17.32 -6.57 18.12
N ALA A 352 -18.15 -7.14 17.23
CA ALA A 352 -17.73 -8.19 16.32
C ALA A 352 -16.86 -7.63 15.17
N VAL A 353 -17.16 -6.43 14.68
CA VAL A 353 -16.30 -5.73 13.71
C VAL A 353 -14.96 -5.33 14.32
N ALA A 354 -14.92 -5.00 15.62
CA ALA A 354 -13.66 -4.71 16.30
C ALA A 354 -12.73 -5.94 16.30
N GLN A 355 -13.29 -7.14 16.53
CA GLN A 355 -12.53 -8.40 16.41
C GLN A 355 -12.04 -8.64 14.98
N LEU A 356 -12.80 -8.22 13.96
CA LEU A 356 -12.37 -8.29 12.57
C LEU A 356 -11.18 -7.37 12.31
N VAL A 357 -11.20 -6.16 12.88
CA VAL A 357 -10.08 -5.22 12.80
C VAL A 357 -8.84 -5.78 13.48
N ASP A 358 -8.96 -6.33 14.69
CA ASP A 358 -7.86 -6.99 15.38
C ASP A 358 -7.29 -8.13 14.52
N THR A 359 -8.17 -8.93 13.92
CA THR A 359 -7.79 -10.01 13.01
C THR A 359 -7.00 -9.46 11.82
N ILE A 360 -7.44 -8.37 11.18
CA ILE A 360 -6.76 -7.71 10.05
C ILE A 360 -5.39 -7.13 10.44
N GLN A 361 -5.26 -6.61 11.66
CA GLN A 361 -4.02 -6.01 12.17
C GLN A 361 -2.99 -7.04 12.60
N LEU A 362 -3.42 -8.20 13.12
CA LEU A 362 -2.54 -9.32 13.45
C LEU A 362 -1.67 -9.67 12.23
N ARG A 363 -0.37 -9.42 12.33
CA ARG A 363 0.60 -9.96 11.38
C ARG A 363 0.65 -11.48 11.61
N LYS A 364 0.41 -12.29 10.58
CA LYS A 364 0.99 -13.64 10.61
C LYS A 364 2.49 -13.40 10.83
N HIS A 365 3.04 -13.87 11.94
CA HIS A 365 4.46 -14.19 11.95
C HIS A 365 4.59 -15.29 10.89
N SER A 366 4.83 -14.90 9.63
CA SER A 366 5.77 -15.68 8.85
C SER A 366 7.00 -15.75 9.73
N THR A 367 7.46 -16.96 10.02
CA THR A 367 8.85 -17.16 10.40
C THR A 367 9.71 -16.72 9.22
N GLU A 368 9.78 -15.42 8.98
CA GLU A 368 10.79 -14.81 8.13
C GLU A 368 12.08 -14.99 8.90
N LYS A 369 12.88 -15.94 8.43
CA LYS A 369 14.32 -15.90 8.65
C LYS A 369 14.73 -14.46 8.32
N THR A 370 15.28 -13.76 9.31
CA THR A 370 15.84 -12.42 9.16
C THR A 370 16.71 -12.37 7.91
N THR A 371 16.18 -11.76 6.85
CA THR A 371 16.95 -11.49 5.64
C THR A 371 18.03 -10.48 6.03
N PRO A 372 19.31 -10.71 5.72
CA PRO A 372 20.38 -9.78 6.05
C PRO A 372 20.13 -8.40 5.43
N GLY A 373 20.58 -7.34 6.09
CA GLY A 373 20.49 -5.97 5.56
C GLY A 373 21.24 -5.81 4.24
N PHE A 374 20.90 -4.80 3.43
CA PHE A 374 21.50 -4.47 2.12
C PHE A 374 23.01 -4.76 2.07
N TRP A 375 23.78 -4.10 2.92
CA TRP A 375 25.24 -4.20 2.92
C TRP A 375 25.76 -5.58 3.29
N GLN A 376 25.02 -6.35 4.09
CA GLN A 376 25.35 -7.75 4.34
C GLN A 376 25.06 -8.63 3.13
N ARG A 377 23.96 -8.37 2.39
CA ARG A 377 23.61 -9.12 1.18
C ARG A 377 24.62 -8.89 0.06
N LEU A 378 25.08 -7.66 -0.13
CA LEU A 378 26.10 -7.34 -1.14
C LEU A 378 27.42 -8.05 -0.84
N ARG A 379 27.89 -8.00 0.42
CA ARG A 379 29.10 -8.72 0.87
C ARG A 379 29.00 -10.23 0.62
N THR A 380 27.83 -10.84 0.83
CA THR A 380 27.64 -12.27 0.58
C THR A 380 27.52 -12.64 -0.90
N ALA A 381 27.02 -11.75 -1.76
CA ALA A 381 26.88 -12.02 -3.19
C ALA A 381 28.25 -12.00 -3.89
N VAL A 382 29.12 -11.06 -3.53
CA VAL A 382 30.46 -10.91 -4.13
C VAL A 382 31.44 -11.97 -3.61
N ALA A 383 31.32 -12.40 -2.34
CA ALA A 383 32.15 -13.46 -1.78
C ALA A 383 31.87 -14.87 -2.37
N GLY A 384 30.78 -15.03 -3.14
CA GLY A 384 30.39 -16.30 -3.78
C GLY A 384 30.99 -16.52 -5.17
N GLU A 385 31.73 -15.56 -5.73
CA GLU A 385 32.30 -15.62 -7.09
C GLU A 385 33.84 -15.76 -7.14
N VAL A 386 34.51 -16.10 -6.02
CA VAL A 386 35.97 -16.36 -5.95
C VAL A 386 36.31 -17.85 -5.93
#